data_AF-A0A847LFE5-F1
#
_entry.id   AF-A0A847LFE5-F1
#
_cell.length_a   1.000
_cell.length_b   1.000
_cell.length_c   1.000
_cell.angle_alpha   90.00
_cell.angle_beta   90.00
_cell.angle_gamma   90.00
#
_symmetry.space_group_name_H-M   'P 1'
#
loop_
_entity.id
_entity.type
_entity.pdbx_description
1 polymer ?
#
loop_
_entity_poly.entity_id
_entity_poly.type
_entity_poly.pdbx_seq_one_letter_code
_entity_poly.pdbx_strand_id
1 'polypeptide(L)'
;MRKQELELRVLDIVERVAKGQPIEDDTVELKAEWPQHHLKAARRIAAHANTARGEPILWLIGVDEKQGVVGADFEELSRWYFQVRGCFDEHLAPDLVSLAVPWEGMTVVALLFETDRAPFVIRTSAIGPITHEVPWREANSTRSARRADLLKLLVPIQKTPKIDVLDGAVSLYKMHGRDKQAEHFQWQLNVRLYIITYSSETVVIPFHTCKVAFRGEHSPDEAYFENITITPPTTFHARELKEKVRSLTVSSTESEVLINTAGLVHLQGEITTTEHPRLNREIRIKAMLTPHHSELPAVIQADFAPVAVGENEGPRLLARWQIRLQSRDRTGPGAPATPDPHEEEI
;
A
#
# COMPACT_ATOMS: atom_id res chain seq x y z
N MET A 1 0.92 -10.04 -9.39
CA MET A 1 0.63 -8.90 -10.29
C MET A 1 0.06 -9.44 -11.59
N ARG A 2 -1.00 -8.86 -12.16
CA ARG A 2 -1.55 -9.29 -13.45
C ARG A 2 -0.63 -8.86 -14.61
N LYS A 3 -0.67 -9.55 -15.76
CA LYS A 3 0.18 -9.21 -16.91
C LYS A 3 -0.01 -7.78 -17.41
N GLN A 4 -1.24 -7.26 -17.39
CA GLN A 4 -1.53 -5.88 -17.79
C GLN A 4 -0.95 -4.85 -16.81
N GLU A 5 -0.96 -5.14 -15.51
CA GLU A 5 -0.34 -4.29 -14.48
C GLU A 5 1.19 -4.28 -14.63
N LEU A 6 1.78 -5.44 -14.94
CA LEU A 6 3.20 -5.55 -15.27
C LEU A 6 3.54 -4.71 -16.50
N GLU A 7 2.75 -4.81 -17.57
CA GLU A 7 2.95 -4.03 -18.79
C GLU A 7 2.95 -2.53 -18.53
N LEU A 8 1.94 -2.03 -17.83
CA LEU A 8 1.86 -0.60 -17.46
C LEU A 8 3.04 -0.16 -16.59
N ARG A 9 3.46 -0.99 -15.63
CA ARG A 9 4.65 -0.72 -14.81
C ARG A 9 5.92 -0.66 -15.65
N VAL A 10 6.07 -1.55 -16.63
CA VAL A 10 7.22 -1.57 -17.55
C VAL A 10 7.22 -0.31 -18.41
N LEU A 11 6.07 0.07 -18.98
CA LEU A 11 5.95 1.27 -19.81
C LEU A 11 6.30 2.54 -19.03
N ASP A 12 5.83 2.68 -17.78
CA ASP A 12 6.19 3.82 -16.91
C ASP A 12 7.71 3.90 -16.66
N ILE A 13 8.34 2.76 -16.33
CA ILE A 13 9.78 2.70 -16.12
C ILE A 13 10.53 3.09 -17.41
N VAL A 14 10.14 2.51 -18.54
CA VAL A 14 10.77 2.76 -19.83
C VAL A 14 10.63 4.23 -20.25
N GLU A 15 9.46 4.83 -20.06
CA GLU A 15 9.23 6.24 -20.34
C GLU A 15 10.10 7.15 -19.46
N ARG A 16 10.23 6.84 -18.17
CA ARG A 16 11.10 7.58 -17.25
C ARG A 16 12.58 7.44 -17.64
N VAL A 17 13.02 6.25 -18.06
CA VAL A 17 14.41 6.01 -18.52
C VAL A 17 14.67 6.85 -19.77
N ALA A 18 13.73 6.86 -20.73
CA ALA A 18 13.84 7.66 -21.95
C ALA A 18 13.93 9.17 -21.66
N LYS A 19 13.36 9.62 -20.54
CA LYS A 19 13.46 11.01 -20.03
C LYS A 19 14.71 11.28 -19.17
N GLY A 20 15.63 10.31 -19.02
CA GLY A 20 16.86 10.44 -18.25
C GLY A 20 16.65 10.53 -16.74
N GLN A 21 15.54 10.01 -16.23
CA GLN A 21 15.27 9.98 -14.79
C GLN A 21 15.92 8.74 -14.14
N PRO A 22 16.50 8.85 -12.93
CA PRO A 22 17.04 7.70 -12.21
C PRO A 22 15.90 6.79 -11.74
N ILE A 23 16.00 5.49 -12.02
CA ILE A 23 14.92 4.51 -11.78
C ILE A 23 15.40 3.21 -11.15
N GLU A 24 16.69 2.85 -11.22
CA GLU A 24 17.17 1.68 -10.48
C GLU A 24 16.90 1.87 -8.99
N ASP A 25 16.00 1.05 -8.47
CA ASP A 25 15.65 0.96 -7.05
C ASP A 25 15.96 -0.46 -6.55
N ASP A 26 15.64 -0.72 -5.28
CA ASP A 26 15.92 -2.02 -4.65
C ASP A 26 15.10 -3.19 -5.24
N THR A 27 14.18 -2.93 -6.19
CA THR A 27 13.29 -3.92 -6.81
C THR A 27 13.40 -3.99 -8.33
N VAL A 28 14.08 -3.04 -8.99
CA VAL A 28 14.22 -2.97 -10.45
C VAL A 28 15.69 -3.05 -10.85
N GLU A 29 16.01 -3.93 -11.80
CA GLU A 29 17.34 -4.06 -12.39
C GLU A 29 17.27 -3.84 -13.91
N LEU A 30 18.09 -2.93 -14.44
CA LEU A 30 18.15 -2.66 -15.87
C LEU A 30 19.32 -3.41 -16.52
N LYS A 31 19.11 -3.97 -17.70
CA LYS A 31 20.12 -4.70 -18.47
C LYS A 31 20.00 -4.34 -19.94
N ALA A 32 21.07 -3.81 -20.54
CA ALA A 32 21.14 -3.60 -21.98
C ALA A 32 20.95 -4.92 -22.74
N GLU A 33 21.62 -5.98 -22.30
CA GLU A 33 21.68 -7.27 -22.97
C GLU A 33 21.40 -8.44 -22.02
N TRP A 34 21.05 -9.60 -22.59
CA TRP A 34 20.89 -10.84 -21.86
C TRP A 34 22.19 -11.25 -21.15
N PRO A 35 22.13 -11.60 -19.84
CA PRO A 35 23.31 -12.07 -19.13
C PRO A 35 23.83 -13.41 -19.68
N GLN A 36 25.02 -13.38 -20.29
CA GLN A 36 25.64 -14.54 -20.93
C GLN A 36 26.21 -15.57 -19.95
N HIS A 37 26.57 -15.15 -18.73
CA HIS A 37 27.12 -16.03 -17.70
C HIS A 37 26.03 -16.50 -16.75
N HIS A 38 25.44 -17.68 -16.99
CA HIS A 38 24.29 -18.19 -16.23
C HIS A 38 24.52 -18.27 -14.72
N LEU A 39 25.69 -18.71 -14.25
CA LEU A 39 26.00 -18.74 -12.82
C LEU A 39 26.06 -17.34 -12.20
N LYS A 40 26.62 -16.37 -12.93
CA LYS A 40 26.67 -14.97 -12.50
C LYS A 40 25.26 -14.35 -12.48
N ALA A 41 24.44 -14.70 -13.46
CA ALA A 41 23.04 -14.29 -13.52
C ALA A 41 22.24 -14.89 -12.35
N ALA A 42 22.31 -16.21 -12.15
CA ALA A 42 21.69 -16.90 -11.03
C ALA A 42 22.10 -16.31 -9.68
N ARG A 43 23.40 -16.02 -9.50
CA ARG A 43 23.91 -15.38 -8.29
C ARG A 43 23.34 -13.99 -8.04
N ARG A 44 23.18 -13.18 -9.09
CA ARG A 44 22.56 -11.85 -8.99
C ARG A 44 21.05 -11.95 -8.72
N ILE A 45 20.35 -12.87 -9.38
CA ILE A 45 18.92 -13.12 -9.16
C ILE A 45 18.69 -13.56 -7.71
N ALA A 46 19.45 -14.54 -7.23
CA ALA A 46 19.37 -15.01 -5.85
C ALA A 46 19.68 -13.89 -4.85
N ALA A 47 20.72 -13.09 -5.10
CA ALA A 47 21.07 -11.95 -4.24
C ALA A 47 19.97 -10.92 -4.16
N HIS A 48 19.41 -10.55 -5.30
CA HIS A 48 18.33 -9.58 -5.41
C HIS A 48 17.07 -10.13 -4.73
N ALA A 49 16.69 -11.38 -4.98
CA ALA A 49 15.52 -12.02 -4.40
C ALA A 49 15.62 -12.21 -2.88
N ASN A 50 16.78 -12.63 -2.36
CA ASN A 50 17.03 -12.75 -0.92
C ASN A 50 16.94 -11.39 -0.21
N THR A 51 17.41 -10.33 -0.87
CA THR A 51 17.39 -8.98 -0.30
C THR A 51 16.01 -8.33 -0.38
N ALA A 52 15.24 -8.66 -1.43
CA ALA A 52 13.90 -8.16 -1.65
C ALA A 52 12.88 -8.68 -0.63
N ARG A 53 13.19 -9.80 0.05
CA ARG A 53 12.39 -10.39 1.13
C ARG A 53 10.91 -10.47 0.68
N GLY A 54 10.53 -11.43 -0.15
CA GLY A 54 9.12 -11.62 -0.54
C GLY A 54 8.47 -10.54 -1.42
N GLU A 55 9.10 -9.38 -1.64
CA GLU A 55 8.67 -8.44 -2.68
C GLU A 55 9.22 -8.88 -4.04
N PRO A 56 8.39 -8.92 -5.09
CA PRO A 56 8.82 -9.37 -6.41
C PRO A 56 9.84 -8.40 -7.00
N ILE A 57 10.84 -8.95 -7.68
CA ILE A 57 11.89 -8.16 -8.33
C ILE A 57 11.68 -8.19 -9.84
N LEU A 58 11.95 -7.06 -10.50
CA LEU A 58 11.74 -6.86 -11.93
C LEU A 58 13.08 -6.62 -12.61
N TRP A 59 13.42 -7.44 -13.60
CA TRP A 59 14.54 -7.19 -14.50
C TRP A 59 14.01 -6.76 -15.85
N LEU A 60 14.55 -5.68 -16.41
CA LEU A 60 14.24 -5.21 -17.76
C LEU A 60 15.45 -5.44 -18.66
N ILE A 61 15.28 -6.30 -19.66
CA ILE A 61 16.28 -6.54 -20.70
C ILE A 61 15.99 -5.63 -21.90
N GLY A 62 17.02 -5.04 -22.48
CA GLY A 62 16.93 -4.04 -23.54
C GLY A 62 16.84 -2.60 -23.04
N VAL A 63 17.19 -2.36 -21.78
CA VAL A 63 17.16 -1.03 -21.15
C VAL A 63 18.46 -0.77 -20.41
N ASP A 64 19.07 0.37 -20.67
CA ASP A 64 20.29 0.85 -20.02
C ASP A 64 20.06 2.23 -19.42
N GLU A 65 20.48 2.45 -18.17
CA GLU A 65 20.23 3.72 -17.48
C GLU A 65 20.92 4.92 -18.17
N LYS A 66 22.05 4.69 -18.86
CA LYS A 66 22.83 5.76 -19.50
C LYS A 66 22.45 5.94 -20.97
N GLN A 67 22.20 4.85 -21.68
CA GLN A 67 21.92 4.85 -23.11
C GLN A 67 20.42 4.92 -23.43
N GLY A 68 19.56 4.65 -22.45
CA GLY A 68 18.12 4.59 -22.63
C GLY A 68 17.65 3.21 -23.08
N VAL A 69 16.61 3.18 -23.90
CA VAL A 69 16.04 1.94 -24.43
C VAL A 69 16.85 1.51 -25.65
N VAL A 70 17.46 0.33 -25.58
CA VAL A 70 18.30 -0.24 -26.65
C VAL A 70 17.64 -1.42 -27.37
N GLY A 71 16.59 -1.99 -26.76
CA GLY A 71 15.92 -3.19 -27.25
C GLY A 71 16.65 -4.48 -26.84
N ALA A 72 15.88 -5.55 -26.69
CA ALA A 72 16.38 -6.87 -26.36
C ALA A 72 16.30 -7.79 -27.59
N ASP A 73 17.38 -8.52 -27.84
CA ASP A 73 17.36 -9.60 -28.82
C ASP A 73 16.41 -10.72 -28.39
N PHE A 74 15.93 -11.47 -29.39
CA PHE A 74 15.11 -12.65 -29.20
C PHE A 74 15.97 -13.82 -28.70
N GLU A 75 16.32 -13.79 -27.42
CA GLU A 75 16.84 -14.97 -26.72
C GLU A 75 15.67 -15.89 -26.38
N GLU A 76 15.86 -17.21 -26.54
CA GLU A 76 14.85 -18.19 -26.11
C GLU A 76 14.82 -18.24 -24.58
N LEU A 77 14.01 -17.36 -23.97
CA LEU A 77 13.92 -17.19 -22.52
C LEU A 77 13.81 -18.53 -21.77
N SER A 78 13.01 -19.46 -22.30
CA SER A 78 12.84 -20.80 -21.71
C SER A 78 14.16 -21.53 -21.57
N ARG A 79 15.04 -21.44 -22.57
CA ARG A 79 16.35 -22.07 -22.59
C ARG A 79 17.32 -21.35 -21.65
N TRP A 80 17.39 -20.03 -21.72
CA TRP A 80 18.24 -19.23 -20.82
C TRP A 80 17.86 -19.46 -19.36
N TYR A 81 16.57 -19.40 -19.05
CA TYR A 81 16.09 -19.55 -17.69
C TYR A 81 16.26 -20.96 -17.15
N PHE A 82 16.13 -21.98 -18.00
CA PHE A 82 16.44 -23.37 -17.63
C PHE A 82 17.90 -23.52 -17.18
N GLN A 83 18.84 -22.89 -17.88
CA GLN A 83 20.27 -22.92 -17.53
C GLN A 83 20.54 -22.15 -16.23
N VAL A 84 19.91 -21.00 -16.04
CA VAL A 84 19.98 -20.21 -14.79
C VAL A 84 19.43 -21.00 -13.61
N ARG A 85 18.26 -21.64 -13.76
CA ARG A 85 17.64 -22.51 -12.74
C ARG A 85 18.53 -23.68 -12.37
N GLY A 86 19.32 -24.19 -13.31
CA GLY A 86 20.32 -25.23 -13.07
C GLY A 86 21.39 -24.84 -12.02
N CYS A 87 21.60 -23.55 -11.75
CA CYS A 87 22.57 -23.11 -10.75
C CYS A 87 22.02 -23.07 -9.31
N PHE A 88 20.70 -23.12 -9.12
CA PHE A 88 20.08 -23.10 -7.79
C PHE A 88 20.14 -24.47 -7.13
N ASP A 89 20.28 -24.47 -5.82
CA ASP A 89 20.19 -25.71 -5.03
C ASP A 89 18.78 -26.29 -5.11
N GLU A 90 18.68 -27.62 -5.18
CA GLU A 90 17.42 -28.36 -5.35
C GLU A 90 16.52 -27.85 -6.51
N HIS A 91 17.09 -27.10 -7.47
CA HIS A 91 16.34 -26.40 -8.52
C HIS A 91 15.28 -25.40 -8.03
N LEU A 92 15.43 -24.92 -6.79
CA LEU A 92 14.57 -23.93 -6.14
C LEU A 92 14.98 -22.51 -6.56
N ALA A 93 14.77 -22.18 -7.83
CA ALA A 93 14.89 -20.82 -8.33
C ALA A 93 13.59 -20.02 -8.03
N PRO A 94 13.63 -18.68 -8.06
CA PRO A 94 12.42 -17.84 -8.07
C PRO A 94 11.44 -18.27 -9.16
N ASP A 95 10.13 -18.16 -8.94
CA ASP A 95 9.20 -18.35 -10.06
C ASP A 95 9.24 -17.12 -10.97
N LEU A 96 9.13 -17.32 -12.29
CA LEU A 96 9.35 -16.28 -13.29
C LEU A 96 8.09 -16.07 -14.14
N VAL A 97 7.62 -14.83 -14.19
CA VAL A 97 6.67 -14.35 -15.19
C VAL A 97 7.41 -13.44 -16.17
N SER A 98 7.27 -13.70 -17.46
CA SER A 98 7.85 -12.86 -18.50
C SER A 98 6.83 -12.19 -19.40
N LEU A 99 7.20 -11.02 -19.90
CA LEU A 99 6.41 -10.24 -20.83
C LEU A 99 7.34 -9.50 -21.81
N ALA A 100 7.09 -9.65 -23.11
CA ALA A 100 7.70 -8.81 -24.14
C ALA A 100 6.82 -7.56 -24.33
N VAL A 101 7.41 -6.38 -24.17
CA VAL A 101 6.72 -5.09 -24.24
C VAL A 101 7.28 -4.31 -25.44
N PRO A 102 6.45 -4.00 -26.45
CA PRO A 102 6.89 -3.18 -27.58
C PRO A 102 7.08 -1.71 -27.14
N TRP A 103 8.17 -1.09 -27.56
CA TRP A 103 8.48 0.33 -27.30
C TRP A 103 9.15 0.95 -28.53
N GLU A 104 8.49 1.91 -29.19
CA GLU A 104 9.05 2.67 -30.32
C GLU A 104 9.73 1.82 -31.41
N GLY A 105 9.14 0.66 -31.74
CA GLY A 105 9.69 -0.28 -32.73
C GLY A 105 10.77 -1.24 -32.20
N MET A 106 11.18 -1.08 -30.95
CA MET A 106 12.03 -2.02 -30.20
C MET A 106 11.17 -2.93 -29.30
N THR A 107 11.78 -3.98 -28.76
CA THR A 107 11.14 -4.85 -27.76
C THR A 107 11.96 -4.82 -26.47
N VAL A 108 11.30 -4.56 -25.35
CA VAL A 108 11.86 -4.71 -23.99
C VAL A 108 11.32 -5.99 -23.40
N VAL A 109 12.18 -6.79 -22.74
CA VAL A 109 11.73 -8.02 -22.07
C VAL A 109 11.73 -7.81 -20.57
N ALA A 110 10.54 -7.89 -19.98
CA ALA A 110 10.33 -7.82 -18.55
C ALA A 110 10.34 -9.22 -17.93
N LEU A 111 11.17 -9.42 -16.91
CA LEU A 111 11.30 -10.64 -16.13
C LEU A 111 10.93 -10.34 -14.67
N LEU A 112 9.74 -10.75 -14.26
CA LEU A 112 9.25 -10.60 -12.90
C LEU A 112 9.49 -11.89 -12.11
N PHE A 113 10.32 -11.81 -11.08
CA PHE A 113 10.63 -12.95 -10.22
C PHE A 113 9.86 -12.87 -8.90
N GLU A 114 9.23 -13.97 -8.52
CA GLU A 114 8.59 -14.14 -7.20
C GLU A 114 9.62 -14.58 -6.16
N THR A 115 9.65 -13.89 -5.01
CA THR A 115 10.73 -13.99 -4.02
C THR A 115 10.27 -14.51 -2.65
N ASP A 116 9.02 -14.95 -2.56
CA ASP A 116 8.36 -15.44 -1.34
C ASP A 116 8.98 -16.73 -0.79
N ARG A 117 9.61 -17.53 -1.64
CA ARG A 117 10.34 -18.76 -1.27
C ARG A 117 11.78 -18.55 -0.82
N ALA A 118 12.20 -17.31 -0.53
CA ALA A 118 13.53 -17.07 0.03
C ALA A 118 13.73 -17.88 1.34
N PRO A 119 14.95 -18.36 1.65
CA PRO A 119 16.22 -18.13 0.97
C PRO A 119 16.40 -18.88 -0.35
N PHE A 120 16.93 -18.19 -1.35
CA PHE A 120 17.45 -18.77 -2.58
C PHE A 120 18.95 -19.05 -2.45
N VAL A 121 19.29 -20.33 -2.56
CA VAL A 121 20.67 -20.84 -2.44
C VAL A 121 21.19 -21.20 -3.82
N ILE A 122 22.45 -20.86 -4.10
CA ILE A 122 23.12 -21.26 -5.33
C ILE A 122 24.25 -22.24 -5.04
N ARG A 123 24.45 -23.15 -5.99
CA ARG A 123 25.58 -24.07 -6.01
C ARG A 123 26.78 -23.34 -6.59
N THR A 124 27.86 -23.27 -5.84
CA THR A 124 29.11 -22.68 -6.31
C THR A 124 29.81 -23.69 -7.22
N SER A 125 30.34 -23.24 -8.35
CA SER A 125 31.07 -24.09 -9.30
C SER A 125 32.50 -24.45 -8.85
N ALA A 126 32.82 -24.29 -7.56
CA ALA A 126 34.19 -24.31 -7.06
C ALA A 126 34.63 -25.71 -6.63
N ILE A 127 35.86 -26.08 -6.99
CA ILE A 127 36.60 -27.29 -6.55
C ILE A 127 37.09 -27.10 -5.10
N GLY A 128 36.22 -26.59 -4.22
CA GLY A 128 36.54 -26.20 -2.86
C GLY A 128 35.48 -26.65 -1.85
N PRO A 129 35.72 -26.46 -0.54
CA PRO A 129 34.81 -26.95 0.49
C PRO A 129 33.48 -26.19 0.54
N ILE A 130 33.43 -24.99 -0.05
CA ILE A 130 32.20 -24.19 -0.14
C ILE A 130 31.49 -24.61 -1.42
N THR A 131 30.41 -25.37 -1.24
CA THR A 131 29.57 -25.89 -2.33
C THR A 131 28.28 -25.08 -2.52
N HIS A 132 27.90 -24.29 -1.51
CA HIS A 132 26.65 -23.53 -1.49
C HIS A 132 26.90 -22.12 -0.94
N GLU A 133 26.19 -21.14 -1.51
CA GLU A 133 26.20 -19.76 -1.07
C GLU A 133 24.75 -19.26 -1.01
N VAL A 134 24.43 -18.49 0.03
CA VAL A 134 23.24 -17.62 0.05
C VAL A 134 23.71 -16.23 -0.38
N PRO A 135 23.45 -15.79 -1.63
CA PRO A 135 23.92 -14.49 -2.08
C PRO A 135 23.05 -13.39 -1.49
N TRP A 136 23.63 -12.22 -1.34
CA TRP A 136 23.02 -11.03 -0.77
C TRP A 136 23.41 -9.80 -1.57
N ARG A 137 22.44 -8.92 -1.84
CA ARG A 137 22.67 -7.65 -2.53
C ARG A 137 22.97 -6.57 -1.49
N GLU A 138 24.02 -5.81 -1.74
CA GLU A 138 24.39 -4.64 -0.95
C GLU A 138 24.62 -3.48 -1.93
N ALA A 139 23.63 -2.60 -2.01
CA ALA A 139 23.51 -1.61 -3.08
C ALA A 139 23.67 -2.28 -4.46
N ASN A 140 24.65 -1.86 -5.26
CA ASN A 140 24.87 -2.39 -6.61
C ASN A 140 25.81 -3.61 -6.65
N SER A 141 26.17 -4.16 -5.49
CA SER A 141 27.13 -5.27 -5.36
C SER A 141 26.48 -6.56 -4.85
N THR A 142 27.13 -7.70 -5.10
CA THR A 142 26.67 -9.02 -4.65
C THR A 142 27.75 -9.72 -3.81
N ARG A 143 27.41 -10.05 -2.57
CA ARG A 143 28.26 -10.77 -1.61
C ARG A 143 27.53 -11.96 -1.00
N SER A 144 28.20 -12.80 -0.23
CA SER A 144 27.53 -13.84 0.57
C SER A 144 26.79 -13.21 1.75
N ALA A 145 25.66 -13.80 2.14
CA ALA A 145 24.88 -13.40 3.30
C ALA A 145 25.68 -13.61 4.59
N ARG A 146 25.62 -12.62 5.50
CA ARG A 146 26.15 -12.73 6.86
C ARG A 146 25.04 -13.23 7.79
N ARG A 147 25.39 -13.60 9.03
CA ARG A 147 24.40 -14.00 10.05
C ARG A 147 23.23 -13.02 10.18
N ALA A 148 23.51 -11.71 10.20
CA ALA A 148 22.48 -10.68 10.31
C ALA A 148 21.52 -10.68 9.11
N ASP A 149 22.00 -10.99 7.91
CA ASP A 149 21.17 -11.08 6.71
C ASP A 149 20.28 -12.33 6.76
N LEU A 150 20.84 -13.46 7.19
CA LEU A 150 20.06 -14.70 7.38
C LEU A 150 18.98 -14.53 8.44
N LEU A 151 19.24 -13.80 9.53
CA LEU A 151 18.22 -13.48 10.52
C LEU A 151 17.08 -12.65 9.93
N LYS A 152 17.35 -11.71 9.01
CA LYS A 152 16.30 -10.93 8.33
C LYS A 152 15.40 -11.81 7.46
N LEU A 153 15.88 -12.96 6.97
CA LEU A 153 15.06 -13.92 6.25
C LEU A 153 14.15 -14.74 7.18
N LEU A 154 14.59 -14.99 8.41
CA LEU A 154 13.81 -15.74 9.41
C LEU A 154 12.73 -14.89 10.07
N VAL A 155 12.90 -13.57 10.12
CA VAL A 155 11.90 -12.66 10.69
C VAL A 155 10.80 -12.41 9.65
N PRO A 156 9.53 -12.75 9.94
CA PRO A 156 8.41 -12.50 9.05
C PRO A 156 8.36 -11.04 8.63
N ILE A 157 8.04 -10.82 7.37
CA ILE A 157 7.89 -9.47 6.83
C ILE A 157 6.51 -9.01 7.22
N GLN A 158 6.47 -8.14 8.21
CA GLN A 158 5.25 -7.59 8.73
C GLN A 158 4.70 -6.60 7.69
N LYS A 159 3.85 -7.09 6.77
CA LYS A 159 3.15 -6.23 5.82
C LYS A 159 2.13 -5.40 6.58
N THR A 160 2.29 -4.08 6.56
CA THR A 160 1.27 -3.19 7.09
C THR A 160 -0.01 -3.31 6.25
N PRO A 161 -1.20 -3.27 6.88
CA PRO A 161 -2.43 -3.35 6.13
C PRO A 161 -2.58 -2.13 5.21
N LYS A 162 -3.12 -2.36 4.02
CA LYS A 162 -3.52 -1.26 3.14
C LYS A 162 -4.83 -0.68 3.66
N ILE A 163 -4.91 0.65 3.71
CA ILE A 163 -6.09 1.35 4.21
C ILE A 163 -6.55 2.37 3.18
N ASP A 164 -7.78 2.19 2.70
CA ASP A 164 -8.44 3.14 1.82
C ASP A 164 -9.40 4.01 2.65
N VAL A 165 -9.24 5.34 2.58
CA VAL A 165 -10.17 6.29 3.21
C VAL A 165 -11.35 6.50 2.28
N LEU A 166 -12.55 6.13 2.74
CA LEU A 166 -13.75 6.18 1.90
C LEU A 166 -14.54 7.48 2.08
N ASP A 167 -14.64 7.93 3.33
CA ASP A 167 -15.41 9.11 3.73
C ASP A 167 -14.97 9.51 5.14
N GLY A 168 -15.30 10.73 5.56
CA GLY A 168 -15.10 11.14 6.94
C GLY A 168 -15.60 12.53 7.22
N ALA A 169 -15.92 12.78 8.48
CA ALA A 169 -16.27 14.08 9.00
C ALA A 169 -15.57 14.38 10.33
N VAL A 170 -15.27 15.66 10.53
CA VAL A 170 -14.94 16.25 11.84
C VAL A 170 -16.09 17.17 12.21
N SER A 171 -16.63 17.03 13.41
CA SER A 171 -17.74 17.85 13.90
C SER A 171 -17.35 18.54 15.20
N LEU A 172 -17.77 19.79 15.36
CA LEU A 172 -17.52 20.59 16.55
C LEU A 172 -18.83 20.92 17.25
N TYR A 173 -18.98 20.48 18.49
CA TYR A 173 -20.17 20.71 19.30
C TYR A 173 -19.90 21.66 20.46
N LYS A 174 -20.86 22.55 20.73
CA LYS A 174 -20.94 23.32 21.96
C LYS A 174 -21.64 22.52 23.04
N MET A 175 -20.93 22.17 24.09
CA MET A 175 -21.46 21.44 25.23
C MET A 175 -21.70 22.40 26.39
N HIS A 176 -22.91 22.34 26.95
CA HIS A 176 -23.25 23.11 28.13
C HIS A 176 -22.81 22.33 29.36
N GLY A 177 -22.01 22.93 30.24
CA GLY A 177 -21.67 22.35 31.53
C GLY A 177 -22.94 22.12 32.36
N ARG A 178 -23.02 20.99 33.07
CA ARG A 178 -24.04 20.83 34.12
C ARG A 178 -23.55 21.60 35.35
N ASP A 179 -24.36 22.56 35.80
CA ASP A 179 -24.25 23.31 37.06
C ASP A 179 -22.86 23.96 37.34
N LYS A 180 -22.75 25.27 37.12
CA LYS A 180 -21.55 26.13 37.35
C LYS A 180 -20.25 25.74 36.62
N GLN A 181 -20.20 24.66 35.84
CA GLN A 181 -19.05 24.37 34.98
C GLN A 181 -19.01 25.29 33.75
N ALA A 182 -17.80 25.70 33.37
CA ALA A 182 -17.57 26.48 32.16
C ALA A 182 -18.03 25.70 30.92
N GLU A 183 -18.45 26.45 29.89
CA GLU A 183 -18.73 25.86 28.57
C GLU A 183 -17.49 25.11 28.06
N HIS A 184 -17.71 23.97 27.40
CA HIS A 184 -16.64 23.23 26.73
C HIS A 184 -17.07 22.85 25.33
N PHE A 185 -16.09 22.60 24.48
CA PHE A 185 -16.27 22.29 23.07
C PHE A 185 -15.76 20.89 22.80
N GLN A 186 -16.60 20.05 22.20
CA GLN A 186 -16.27 18.67 21.88
C GLN A 186 -16.08 18.53 20.37
N TRP A 187 -14.88 18.13 19.97
CA TRP A 187 -14.56 17.73 18.62
C TRP A 187 -14.80 16.23 18.49
N GLN A 188 -15.47 15.81 17.43
CA GLN A 188 -15.71 14.41 17.12
C GLN A 188 -15.20 14.09 15.73
N LEU A 189 -14.35 13.08 15.64
CA LEU A 189 -13.87 12.50 14.40
C LEU A 189 -14.70 11.25 14.07
N ASN A 190 -15.12 11.13 12.82
CA ASN A 190 -15.68 9.89 12.29
C ASN A 190 -15.14 9.68 10.88
N VAL A 191 -14.36 8.61 10.67
CA VAL A 191 -13.77 8.28 9.37
C VAL A 191 -14.15 6.86 8.99
N ARG A 192 -14.65 6.68 7.78
CA ARG A 192 -14.98 5.37 7.20
C ARG A 192 -13.78 4.87 6.42
N LEU A 193 -13.25 3.73 6.85
CA LEU A 193 -12.04 3.13 6.29
C LEU A 193 -12.36 1.75 5.74
N TYR A 194 -11.74 1.38 4.62
CA TYR A 194 -11.67 0.00 4.17
C TYR A 194 -10.26 -0.52 4.38
N ILE A 195 -10.11 -1.56 5.20
CA ILE A 195 -8.82 -2.13 5.55
C ILE A 195 -8.65 -3.45 4.79
N ILE A 196 -7.48 -3.65 4.18
CA ILE A 196 -7.09 -4.87 3.47
C ILE A 196 -5.81 -5.41 4.11
N THR A 197 -5.85 -6.64 4.60
CA THR A 197 -4.70 -7.34 5.18
C THR A 197 -4.06 -8.23 4.11
N TYR A 198 -2.76 -8.49 4.29
CA TYR A 198 -1.98 -9.40 3.43
C TYR A 198 -1.59 -10.69 4.14
N SER A 199 -2.02 -10.85 5.39
CA SER A 199 -1.77 -12.04 6.20
C SER A 199 -2.97 -12.99 6.15
N SER A 200 -2.71 -14.29 6.21
CA SER A 200 -3.75 -15.30 6.48
C SER A 200 -4.19 -15.32 7.94
N GLU A 201 -3.45 -14.64 8.83
CA GLU A 201 -3.78 -14.49 10.24
C GLU A 201 -4.61 -13.23 10.49
N THR A 202 -5.42 -13.27 11.56
CA THR A 202 -6.20 -12.11 12.00
C THR A 202 -5.28 -10.95 12.41
N VAL A 203 -5.43 -9.82 11.73
CA VAL A 203 -4.78 -8.57 12.11
C VAL A 203 -5.54 -7.95 13.27
N VAL A 204 -4.85 -7.77 14.39
CA VAL A 204 -5.36 -7.07 15.57
C VAL A 204 -4.76 -5.68 15.64
N ILE A 205 -5.59 -4.64 15.78
CA ILE A 205 -5.16 -3.25 15.98
C ILE A 205 -5.65 -2.79 17.36
N PRO A 206 -4.77 -2.73 18.37
CA PRO A 206 -5.11 -2.20 19.68
C PRO A 206 -5.35 -0.69 19.66
N PHE A 207 -6.39 -0.22 20.35
CA PHE A 207 -6.76 1.20 20.33
C PHE A 207 -5.73 2.09 21.04
N HIS A 208 -5.13 1.60 22.13
CA HIS A 208 -4.14 2.35 22.92
C HIS A 208 -2.81 2.60 22.19
N THR A 209 -2.53 1.85 21.11
CA THR A 209 -1.35 2.07 20.26
C THR A 209 -1.65 2.97 19.06
N CYS A 210 -2.93 3.33 18.87
CA CYS A 210 -3.35 4.22 17.81
C CYS A 210 -3.15 5.68 18.23
N LYS A 211 -2.71 6.51 17.29
CA LYS A 211 -2.59 7.96 17.48
C LYS A 211 -3.27 8.66 16.34
N VAL A 212 -4.16 9.60 16.63
CA VAL A 212 -4.83 10.41 15.61
C VAL A 212 -4.57 11.87 15.88
N ALA A 213 -3.69 12.44 15.06
CA ALA A 213 -3.30 13.84 15.14
C ALA A 213 -4.25 14.72 14.31
N PHE A 214 -4.56 15.87 14.88
CA PHE A 214 -5.34 16.96 14.35
C PHE A 214 -4.42 18.16 14.12
N ARG A 215 -4.44 18.73 12.91
CA ARG A 215 -3.75 19.97 12.61
C ARG A 215 -4.67 20.92 11.85
N GLY A 216 -4.90 22.10 12.43
CA GLY A 216 -5.54 23.23 11.74
C GLY A 216 -4.55 24.02 10.88
N GLU A 217 -5.05 24.73 9.87
CA GLU A 217 -4.29 25.53 8.88
C GLU A 217 -3.21 26.46 9.46
N HIS A 218 -3.41 26.98 10.68
CA HIS A 218 -2.52 27.97 11.31
C HIS A 218 -1.93 27.52 12.65
N SER A 219 -2.05 26.22 13.00
CA SER A 219 -1.47 25.69 14.23
C SER A 219 -0.17 24.94 13.93
N PRO A 220 0.98 25.36 14.48
CA PRO A 220 2.21 24.58 14.39
C PRO A 220 2.09 23.26 15.18
N ASP A 221 1.31 23.27 16.26
CA ASP A 221 1.15 22.14 17.16
C ASP A 221 0.04 21.18 16.69
N GLU A 222 0.30 19.88 16.85
CA GLU A 222 -0.68 18.81 16.65
C GLU A 222 -1.46 18.59 17.95
N ALA A 223 -2.78 18.68 17.88
CA ALA A 223 -3.64 18.14 18.93
C ALA A 223 -3.91 16.65 18.65
N TYR A 224 -4.23 15.86 19.67
CA TYR A 224 -4.47 14.43 19.51
C TYR A 224 -5.88 14.08 19.94
N PHE A 225 -6.59 13.32 19.11
CA PHE A 225 -7.85 12.72 19.51
C PHE A 225 -7.60 11.64 20.58
N GLU A 226 -8.48 11.63 21.56
CA GLU A 226 -8.57 10.68 22.66
C GLU A 226 -9.73 9.69 22.38
N ASN A 227 -9.81 8.65 23.20
CA ASN A 227 -10.85 7.61 23.12
C ASN A 227 -11.02 7.06 21.69
N ILE A 228 -9.88 6.75 21.07
CA ILE A 228 -9.85 6.20 19.73
C ILE A 228 -10.54 4.84 19.74
N THR A 229 -11.53 4.67 18.88
CA THR A 229 -12.19 3.37 18.67
C THR A 229 -12.26 3.04 17.20
N ILE A 230 -12.16 1.76 16.88
CA ILE A 230 -12.31 1.25 15.53
C ILE A 230 -13.35 0.14 15.57
N THR A 231 -14.51 0.38 14.98
CA THR A 231 -15.64 -0.54 15.06
C THR A 231 -16.13 -0.92 13.66
N PRO A 232 -16.63 -2.15 13.45
CA PRO A 232 -17.28 -2.47 12.20
C PRO A 232 -18.59 -1.67 12.09
N PRO A 233 -19.05 -1.36 10.87
CA PRO A 233 -20.35 -0.74 10.67
C PRO A 233 -21.45 -1.67 11.15
N THR A 234 -22.26 -1.17 12.07
CA THR A 234 -23.41 -1.90 12.59
C THR A 234 -24.73 -1.23 12.19
N THR A 235 -25.77 -2.05 12.06
CA THR A 235 -27.15 -1.56 11.91
C THR A 235 -27.97 -2.04 13.08
N PHE A 236 -28.62 -1.11 13.76
CA PHE A 236 -29.53 -1.42 14.84
C PHE A 236 -30.92 -1.75 14.28
N HIS A 237 -31.39 -2.97 14.50
CA HIS A 237 -32.76 -3.35 14.19
C HIS A 237 -33.64 -3.14 15.42
N ALA A 238 -34.37 -2.01 15.44
CA ALA A 238 -35.20 -1.60 16.58
C ALA A 238 -36.24 -2.63 17.03
N ARG A 239 -36.73 -3.50 16.13
CA ARG A 239 -37.67 -4.58 16.46
C ARG A 239 -37.03 -5.76 17.19
N GLU A 240 -35.74 -6.01 16.97
CA GLU A 240 -35.04 -7.19 17.52
C GLU A 240 -34.10 -6.83 18.68
N LEU A 241 -33.92 -5.53 18.98
CA LEU A 241 -32.94 -5.05 19.96
C LEU A 241 -31.53 -5.64 19.71
N LYS A 242 -31.24 -5.97 18.45
CA LYS A 242 -30.00 -6.62 18.04
C LYS A 242 -29.27 -5.76 17.05
N GLU A 243 -27.98 -5.64 17.31
CA GLU A 243 -27.01 -5.01 16.45
C GLU A 243 -26.52 -6.04 15.42
N LYS A 244 -26.71 -5.74 14.14
CA LYS A 244 -26.23 -6.59 13.05
C LYS A 244 -24.96 -5.97 12.48
N VAL A 245 -23.84 -6.69 12.62
CA VAL A 245 -22.56 -6.31 12.03
C VAL A 245 -22.63 -6.50 10.51
N ARG A 246 -22.29 -5.45 9.74
CA ARG A 246 -22.34 -5.49 8.27
C ARG A 246 -21.06 -6.04 7.62
N SER A 247 -19.98 -6.16 8.40
CA SER A 247 -18.71 -6.74 7.96
C SER A 247 -18.56 -8.15 8.52
N LEU A 248 -18.48 -9.17 7.66
CA LEU A 248 -18.34 -10.57 8.08
C LEU A 248 -16.93 -10.92 8.58
N THR A 249 -15.96 -10.09 8.22
CA THR A 249 -14.52 -10.31 8.36
C THR A 249 -13.88 -9.38 9.39
N VAL A 250 -14.70 -8.54 10.03
CA VAL A 250 -14.26 -7.59 11.05
C VAL A 250 -15.13 -7.70 12.29
N SER A 251 -14.50 -7.80 13.45
CA SER A 251 -15.11 -7.67 14.76
C SER A 251 -14.31 -6.68 15.61
N SER A 252 -14.92 -6.17 16.67
CA SER A 252 -14.24 -5.29 17.63
C SER A 252 -14.63 -5.65 19.06
N THR A 253 -13.70 -5.43 19.97
CA THR A 253 -13.92 -5.42 21.42
C THR A 253 -13.93 -3.96 21.90
N GLU A 254 -13.86 -3.76 23.21
CA GLU A 254 -13.68 -2.43 23.81
C GLU A 254 -12.26 -1.87 23.60
N SER A 255 -11.27 -2.72 23.30
CA SER A 255 -9.85 -2.36 23.27
C SER A 255 -9.14 -2.61 21.94
N GLU A 256 -9.72 -3.40 21.04
CA GLU A 256 -9.13 -3.68 19.74
C GLU A 256 -10.16 -3.96 18.64
N VAL A 257 -9.70 -3.82 17.40
CA VAL A 257 -10.39 -4.35 16.21
C VAL A 257 -9.63 -5.56 15.68
N LEU A 258 -10.38 -6.58 15.26
CA LEU A 258 -9.88 -7.82 14.68
C LEU A 258 -10.32 -7.89 13.21
N ILE A 259 -9.37 -8.09 12.31
CA ILE A 259 -9.59 -8.06 10.86
C ILE A 259 -9.01 -9.32 10.24
N ASN A 260 -9.87 -10.22 9.76
CA ASN A 260 -9.44 -11.52 9.24
C ASN A 260 -8.84 -11.43 7.83
N THR A 261 -9.41 -10.60 6.96
CA THR A 261 -8.97 -10.47 5.56
C THR A 261 -9.08 -9.04 5.08
N ALA A 262 -10.29 -8.56 4.84
CA ALA A 262 -10.55 -7.18 4.48
C ALA A 262 -11.93 -6.78 4.96
N GLY A 263 -12.13 -5.51 5.33
CA GLY A 263 -13.46 -5.07 5.72
C GLY A 263 -13.57 -3.59 6.03
N LEU A 264 -14.83 -3.16 6.12
CA LEU A 264 -15.19 -1.79 6.43
C LEU A 264 -15.13 -1.56 7.95
N VAL A 265 -14.56 -0.44 8.36
CA VAL A 265 -14.53 0.02 9.75
C VAL A 265 -14.81 1.51 9.86
N HIS A 266 -15.23 1.94 11.05
CA HIS A 266 -15.35 3.33 11.45
C HIS A 266 -14.28 3.64 12.49
N LEU A 267 -13.37 4.55 12.17
CA LEU A 267 -12.44 5.17 13.11
C LEU A 267 -13.13 6.36 13.76
N GLN A 268 -13.19 6.36 15.08
CA GLN A 268 -13.76 7.44 15.87
C GLN A 268 -12.74 7.94 16.89
N GLY A 269 -12.91 9.19 17.32
CA GLY A 269 -12.11 9.80 18.37
C GLY A 269 -12.70 11.14 18.77
N GLU A 270 -12.32 11.63 19.94
CA GLU A 270 -12.81 12.91 20.46
C GLU A 270 -11.71 13.78 21.07
N ILE A 271 -11.90 15.10 21.02
CA ILE A 271 -11.06 16.07 21.74
C ILE A 271 -12.00 17.01 22.47
N THR A 272 -11.72 17.26 23.74
CA THR A 272 -12.42 18.32 24.49
C THR A 272 -11.52 19.52 24.68
N THR A 273 -12.05 20.71 24.38
CA THR A 273 -11.36 21.99 24.55
C THR A 273 -12.22 22.93 25.40
N THR A 274 -11.59 23.70 26.28
CA THR A 274 -12.26 24.66 27.18
C THR A 274 -12.28 26.07 26.61
N GLU A 275 -11.28 26.42 25.80
CA GLU A 275 -11.22 27.70 25.09
C GLU A 275 -12.10 27.68 23.85
N HIS A 276 -12.61 28.85 23.45
CA HIS A 276 -13.41 28.97 22.24
C HIS A 276 -12.55 28.65 21.01
N PRO A 277 -12.83 27.55 20.30
CA PRO A 277 -11.97 27.11 19.22
C PRO A 277 -12.02 28.07 18.04
N ARG A 278 -10.87 28.26 17.39
CA ARG A 278 -10.79 28.92 16.10
C ARG A 278 -11.28 27.97 15.01
N LEU A 279 -12.20 28.44 14.17
CA LEU A 279 -12.68 27.67 13.03
C LEU A 279 -11.62 27.69 11.92
N ASN A 280 -11.05 26.52 11.66
CA ASN A 280 -10.06 26.35 10.59
C ASN A 280 -10.78 26.23 9.24
N ARG A 281 -10.20 26.76 8.15
CA ARG A 281 -10.74 26.55 6.79
C ARG A 281 -10.35 25.19 6.23
N GLU A 282 -9.34 24.56 6.80
CA GLU A 282 -8.93 23.21 6.46
C GLU A 282 -8.36 22.54 7.71
N ILE A 283 -8.68 21.26 7.85
CA ILE A 283 -8.18 20.41 8.93
C ILE A 283 -7.51 19.22 8.29
N ARG A 284 -6.25 18.98 8.66
CA ARG A 284 -5.52 17.78 8.30
C ARG A 284 -5.58 16.79 9.45
N ILE A 285 -6.03 15.58 9.15
CA ILE A 285 -5.99 14.45 10.09
C ILE A 285 -4.88 13.49 9.66
N LYS A 286 -4.07 13.08 10.62
CA LYS A 286 -3.08 12.01 10.45
C LYS A 286 -3.36 10.91 11.47
N ALA A 287 -3.85 9.77 11.02
CA ALA A 287 -4.04 8.60 11.87
C ALA A 287 -2.87 7.61 11.68
N MET A 288 -2.34 7.12 12.79
CA MET A 288 -1.30 6.10 12.86
C MET A 288 -1.90 4.90 13.59
N LEU A 289 -2.21 3.85 12.85
CA LEU A 289 -2.82 2.63 13.38
C LEU A 289 -1.75 1.55 13.44
N THR A 290 -1.42 1.04 14.63
CA THR A 290 -0.30 0.12 14.83
C THR A 290 -0.81 -1.31 15.03
N PRO A 291 -0.69 -2.20 14.02
CA PRO A 291 -1.07 -3.60 14.19
C PRO A 291 -0.21 -4.30 15.25
N HIS A 292 -0.76 -5.25 16.00
CA HIS A 292 0.00 -5.95 17.06
C HIS A 292 1.24 -6.68 16.54
N HIS A 293 1.17 -7.16 15.29
CA HIS A 293 2.21 -7.92 14.62
C HIS A 293 3.12 -7.01 13.81
N SER A 294 3.09 -5.68 13.98
CA SER A 294 3.96 -4.75 13.28
C SER A 294 4.46 -3.63 14.19
N GLU A 295 5.76 -3.35 14.15
CA GLU A 295 6.32 -2.14 14.78
C GLU A 295 6.04 -0.88 13.96
N LEU A 296 5.69 -1.03 12.68
CA LEU A 296 5.42 0.07 11.77
C LEU A 296 3.90 0.35 11.73
N PRO A 297 3.47 1.60 11.99
CA PRO A 297 2.07 1.95 11.89
C PRO A 297 1.63 2.03 10.43
N ALA A 298 0.40 1.61 10.15
CA ALA A 298 -0.30 2.03 8.94
C ALA A 298 -0.70 3.50 9.10
N VAL A 299 -0.20 4.35 8.20
CA VAL A 299 -0.40 5.80 8.27
C VAL A 299 -1.46 6.22 7.27
N ILE A 300 -2.45 6.98 7.75
CA ILE A 300 -3.53 7.57 6.96
C ILE A 300 -3.43 9.08 7.09
N GLN A 301 -3.54 9.79 5.96
CA GLN A 301 -3.63 11.25 5.93
C GLN A 301 -4.82 11.67 5.08
N ALA A 302 -5.61 12.60 5.61
CA ALA A 302 -6.78 13.13 4.94
C ALA A 302 -6.99 14.62 5.28
N ASP A 303 -7.36 15.38 4.26
CA ASP A 303 -7.66 16.81 4.36
C ASP A 303 -9.18 17.02 4.34
N PHE A 304 -9.67 17.83 5.29
CA PHE A 304 -11.09 18.08 5.53
C PHE A 304 -11.41 19.55 5.32
N ALA A 305 -12.46 19.81 4.55
CA ALA A 305 -12.94 21.16 4.24
C ALA A 305 -14.28 21.45 4.93
N PRO A 306 -14.55 22.71 5.33
CA PRO A 306 -15.77 23.09 5.99
C PRO A 306 -16.97 22.88 5.07
N VAL A 307 -18.07 22.42 5.65
CA VAL A 307 -19.36 22.27 4.98
C VAL A 307 -20.38 23.11 5.73
N ALA A 308 -21.32 23.71 5.00
CA ALA A 308 -22.42 24.46 5.62
C ALA A 308 -23.23 23.53 6.54
N VAL A 309 -23.40 23.95 7.79
CA VAL A 309 -24.26 23.27 8.77
C VAL A 309 -25.72 23.52 8.35
N GLY A 310 -26.46 22.45 8.11
CA GLY A 310 -27.84 22.55 7.64
C GLY A 310 -28.81 23.01 8.74
N GLU A 311 -29.93 23.63 8.39
CA GLU A 311 -30.95 24.11 9.35
C GLU A 311 -31.55 23.00 10.23
N ASN A 312 -31.43 21.73 9.81
CA ASN A 312 -31.89 20.56 10.55
C ASN A 312 -30.84 19.96 11.50
N GLU A 313 -29.60 20.45 11.50
CA GLU A 313 -28.58 19.99 12.43
C GLU A 313 -28.75 20.75 13.76
N GLY A 314 -28.84 20.03 14.88
CA GLY A 314 -29.27 20.60 16.16
C GLY A 314 -28.42 21.79 16.63
N PRO A 315 -28.95 22.68 17.50
CA PRO A 315 -28.37 23.99 17.83
C PRO A 315 -27.00 23.94 18.54
N ARG A 316 -26.50 22.73 18.83
CA ARG A 316 -25.19 22.49 19.46
C ARG A 316 -24.07 22.30 18.44
N LEU A 317 -24.37 21.96 17.20
CA LEU A 317 -23.35 21.80 16.16
C LEU A 317 -22.90 23.19 15.71
N LEU A 318 -21.64 23.53 15.94
CA LEU A 318 -21.07 24.82 15.57
C LEU A 318 -20.43 24.81 14.18
N ALA A 319 -19.78 23.70 13.84
CA ALA A 319 -19.08 23.55 12.56
C ALA A 319 -18.89 22.08 12.22
N ARG A 320 -18.81 21.81 10.91
CA ARG A 320 -18.54 20.49 10.36
C ARG A 320 -17.58 20.61 9.20
N TRP A 321 -16.62 19.69 9.15
CA TRP A 321 -15.72 19.50 8.02
C TRP A 321 -15.89 18.10 7.47
N GLN A 322 -15.80 17.97 6.14
CA GLN A 322 -15.89 16.69 5.45
C GLN A 322 -14.64 16.48 4.59
N ILE A 323 -14.26 15.23 4.40
CA ILE A 323 -13.08 14.88 3.62
C ILE A 323 -13.19 15.42 2.19
N ARG A 324 -12.11 16.03 1.69
CA ARG A 324 -11.94 16.27 0.26
C ARG A 324 -11.46 14.97 -0.37
N LEU A 325 -12.40 14.16 -0.86
CA LEU A 325 -12.01 13.09 -1.78
C LEU A 325 -11.40 13.77 -3.00
N GLN A 326 -10.11 13.54 -3.26
CA GLN A 326 -9.53 13.90 -4.55
C GLN A 326 -10.38 13.18 -5.60
N SER A 327 -11.10 13.95 -6.40
CA SER A 327 -11.80 13.40 -7.55
C SER A 327 -10.74 12.70 -8.40
N ARG A 328 -10.79 11.36 -8.47
CA ARG A 328 -10.17 10.68 -9.60
C ARG A 328 -10.71 11.36 -10.84
N ASP A 329 -9.82 11.90 -11.66
CA ASP A 329 -10.14 12.49 -12.96
C ASP A 329 -11.17 11.61 -13.66
N ARG A 330 -12.40 12.12 -13.79
CA ARG A 330 -13.37 11.61 -14.75
C ARG A 330 -13.00 12.20 -16.12
N THR A 331 -11.83 11.83 -16.63
CA THR A 331 -11.56 11.86 -18.06
C THR A 331 -11.65 10.43 -18.56
N GLY A 332 -12.89 9.94 -18.63
CA GLY A 332 -13.27 8.78 -19.44
C GLY A 332 -14.08 9.29 -20.64
N PRO A 333 -13.88 8.73 -21.85
CA PRO A 333 -14.41 9.28 -23.09
C PRO A 333 -15.94 9.20 -23.12
N GLY A 334 -16.54 10.15 -23.84
CA GLY A 334 -17.98 10.38 -23.90
C GLY A 334 -18.83 9.13 -24.06
N ALA A 335 -19.92 9.09 -23.31
CA ALA A 335 -20.99 8.13 -23.54
C ALA A 335 -21.53 8.29 -24.98
N PRO A 336 -21.75 7.19 -25.72
CA PRO A 336 -22.47 7.28 -26.97
C PRO A 336 -23.94 7.61 -26.68
N ALA A 337 -24.48 8.55 -27.45
CA ALA A 337 -25.88 8.93 -27.42
C ALA A 337 -26.77 7.71 -27.71
N THR A 338 -27.76 7.48 -26.85
CA THR A 338 -28.90 6.59 -27.12
C THR A 338 -29.69 7.12 -28.32
N PRO A 339 -30.06 6.28 -29.30
CA PRO A 339 -30.92 6.69 -30.40
C PRO A 339 -32.37 6.83 -29.92
N ASP A 340 -33.03 7.85 -30.46
CA ASP A 340 -34.42 8.23 -30.25
C ASP A 340 -35.37 7.16 -30.84
N PRO A 341 -36.39 6.65 -30.12
CA PRO A 341 -37.27 5.61 -30.62
C PRO A 341 -38.56 6.22 -31.19
N HIS A 342 -38.48 7.08 -32.21
CA HIS A 342 -39.66 7.50 -32.97
C HIS A 342 -39.27 7.96 -34.38
N GLU A 343 -39.09 7.01 -35.30
CA GLU A 343 -39.22 7.25 -36.75
C GLU A 343 -39.37 5.90 -37.48
N GLU A 344 -40.53 5.26 -37.29
CA GLU A 344 -41.10 4.34 -38.29
C GLU A 344 -42.58 4.71 -38.43
N GLU A 345 -42.87 5.59 -39.39
CA GLU A 345 -44.12 5.55 -40.17
C GLU A 345 -43.94 6.37 -41.45
N ILE A 346 -44.36 5.74 -42.57
CA ILE A 346 -44.44 6.17 -43.98
C ILE A 346 -43.25 5.78 -44.87
#